data_AF-A0A5C4TDC7-F1
#
_entry.id   AF-A0A5C4TDC7-F1
#
_cell.length_a   1.000
_cell.length_b   1.000
_cell.length_c   1.000
_cell.angle_alpha   90.00
_cell.angle_beta   90.00
_cell.angle_gamma   90.00
#
_symmetry.space_group_name_H-M   'P 1'
#
loop_
_entity.id
_entity.type
_entity.pdbx_description
1 polymer ?
#
loop_
_entity_poly.entity_id
_entity_poly.type
_entity_poly.pdbx_seq_one_letter_code
_entity_poly.pdbx_strand_id
1 'polypeptide(L)'
;MAVGFDCSTPLTAATAAAFKSDGYEFVCRYLVPSGWKRLTAEEADLISASGMQIVSVFETTADRALGGRQAGLQDGAVAVQVAAQVGQPEGSAIYFAVDFDATASQMKTVIEYIGAAGEASTAFLTGVYGSYAVIEAMKAAGACSRFWQTYAWSYGSKADAIHLYQYENDIMVNGIAIDRNESYGNEGWWMKGQPISGEDGTMQLEQWQWKMLGDSLDGLYRKGLIGDYTWAEKAYKGEMKASELAWLNTIIIARQNGIQA
;
A
#
# COMPACT_ATOMS: atom_id res chain seq x y z
N MET A 1 10.64 -9.48 8.53
CA MET A 1 9.21 -9.43 8.83
C MET A 1 8.89 -7.99 9.15
N ALA A 2 8.02 -7.37 8.36
CA ALA A 2 7.58 -6.00 8.58
C ALA A 2 6.16 -6.02 9.14
N VAL A 3 5.80 -5.01 9.94
CA VAL A 3 4.44 -4.86 10.49
C VAL A 3 3.69 -3.81 9.67
N GLY A 4 2.43 -4.08 9.38
CA GLY A 4 1.54 -3.18 8.67
C GLY A 4 0.12 -3.35 9.13
N PHE A 5 -0.78 -2.74 8.39
CA PHE A 5 -2.21 -2.82 8.67
C PHE A 5 -3.01 -2.60 7.40
N ASP A 6 -4.27 -2.97 7.42
CA ASP A 6 -5.25 -2.52 6.44
C ASP A 6 -6.34 -1.72 7.14
N CYS A 7 -6.93 -0.77 6.42
CA CYS A 7 -7.98 0.08 6.94
C CYS A 7 -8.86 0.59 5.82
N SER A 8 -10.16 0.78 6.10
CA SER A 8 -11.05 1.46 5.17
C SER A 8 -10.98 2.98 5.27
N THR A 9 -10.60 3.52 6.44
CA THR A 9 -10.48 4.97 6.66
C THR A 9 -9.29 5.55 5.88
N PRO A 10 -9.49 6.57 5.02
CA PRO A 10 -8.39 7.23 4.35
C PRO A 10 -7.42 7.90 5.33
N LEU A 11 -6.12 7.76 5.07
CA LEU A 11 -5.09 8.36 5.91
C LEU A 11 -4.88 9.84 5.57
N THR A 12 -4.68 10.63 6.62
CA THR A 12 -4.16 11.99 6.54
C THR A 12 -2.64 11.99 6.74
N ALA A 13 -1.98 13.12 6.45
CA ALA A 13 -0.55 13.30 6.76
C ALA A 13 -0.22 13.00 8.23
N ALA A 14 -1.10 13.44 9.15
CA ALA A 14 -0.91 13.27 10.59
C ALA A 14 -1.02 11.79 11.00
N THR A 15 -2.05 11.07 10.52
CA THR A 15 -2.23 9.66 10.83
C THR A 15 -1.14 8.80 10.19
N ALA A 16 -0.73 9.09 8.95
CA ALA A 16 0.36 8.37 8.29
C ALA A 16 1.70 8.52 9.05
N ALA A 17 2.03 9.75 9.48
CA ALA A 17 3.21 10.00 10.30
C ALA A 17 3.14 9.30 11.68
N ALA A 18 1.96 9.27 12.32
CA ALA A 18 1.77 8.57 13.59
C ALA A 18 2.01 7.06 13.44
N PHE A 19 1.40 6.42 12.44
CA PHE A 19 1.63 5.00 12.16
C PHE A 19 3.10 4.69 11.85
N LYS A 20 3.76 5.54 11.07
CA LYS A 20 5.20 5.37 10.81
C LYS A 20 6.01 5.44 12.11
N SER A 21 5.70 6.40 12.98
CA SER A 21 6.37 6.58 14.28
C SER A 21 6.15 5.38 15.22
N ASP A 22 4.99 4.74 15.13
CA ASP A 22 4.65 3.52 15.89
C ASP A 22 5.33 2.25 15.32
N GLY A 23 6.09 2.37 14.23
CA GLY A 23 6.85 1.29 13.64
C GLY A 23 6.13 0.53 12.52
N TYR A 24 4.97 1.01 12.06
CA TYR A 24 4.32 0.42 10.89
C TYR A 24 5.10 0.78 9.61
N GLU A 25 5.34 -0.22 8.77
CA GLU A 25 6.13 -0.09 7.55
C GLU A 25 5.28 -0.03 6.29
N PHE A 26 4.06 -0.59 6.33
CA PHE A 26 3.15 -0.59 5.20
C PHE A 26 1.68 -0.47 5.62
N VAL A 27 0.85 -0.04 4.67
CA VAL A 27 -0.60 -0.06 4.78
C VAL A 27 -1.23 -0.67 3.53
N CYS A 28 -2.22 -1.55 3.70
CA CYS A 28 -3.04 -2.05 2.60
C CYS A 28 -4.24 -1.12 2.40
N ARG A 29 -4.44 -0.63 1.18
CA ARG A 29 -5.49 0.35 0.84
C ARG A 29 -6.32 -0.09 -0.37
N TYR A 30 -7.59 0.32 -0.37
CA TYR A 30 -8.57 -0.15 -1.34
C TYR A 30 -8.44 0.54 -2.70
N LEU A 31 -8.05 -0.23 -3.71
CA LEU A 31 -7.90 0.18 -5.10
C LEU A 31 -9.24 0.05 -5.86
N VAL A 32 -10.29 0.70 -5.35
CA VAL A 32 -11.65 0.65 -5.92
C VAL A 32 -12.01 1.96 -6.63
N PRO A 33 -12.85 1.93 -7.68
CA PRO A 33 -13.10 3.12 -8.53
C PRO A 33 -13.91 4.22 -7.84
N SER A 34 -14.64 3.89 -6.78
CA SER A 34 -15.50 4.83 -6.06
C SER A 34 -15.77 4.35 -4.64
N GLY A 35 -16.42 5.21 -3.84
CA GLY A 35 -16.72 4.94 -2.45
C GLY A 35 -15.75 5.62 -1.48
N TRP A 36 -16.12 5.56 -0.20
CA TRP A 36 -15.42 6.26 0.87
C TRP A 36 -14.10 5.58 1.25
N LYS A 37 -13.96 4.27 1.00
CA LYS A 37 -12.75 3.50 1.32
C LYS A 37 -11.62 3.62 0.28
N ARG A 38 -11.93 4.17 -0.90
CA ARG A 38 -11.01 4.24 -2.05
C ARG A 38 -9.71 4.98 -1.71
N LEU A 39 -8.60 4.44 -2.17
CA LEU A 39 -7.32 5.14 -2.21
C LEU A 39 -7.37 6.27 -3.25
N THR A 40 -6.86 7.45 -2.91
CA THR A 40 -6.68 8.55 -3.89
C THR A 40 -5.21 8.78 -4.20
N ALA A 41 -4.93 9.51 -5.27
CA ALA A 41 -3.56 9.88 -5.65
C ALA A 41 -2.88 10.72 -4.58
N GLU A 42 -3.63 11.63 -3.93
CA GLU A 42 -3.15 12.47 -2.84
C GLU A 42 -2.89 11.64 -1.57
N GLU A 43 -3.77 10.69 -1.24
CA GLU A 43 -3.54 9.78 -0.12
C GLU A 43 -2.29 8.92 -0.36
N ALA A 44 -2.10 8.40 -1.57
CA ALA A 44 -0.90 7.65 -1.93
C ALA A 44 0.39 8.49 -1.79
N ASP A 45 0.35 9.77 -2.17
CA ASP A 45 1.46 10.71 -1.95
C ASP A 45 1.76 10.88 -0.45
N LEU A 46 0.72 11.08 0.37
CA LEU A 46 0.86 11.26 1.81
C LEU A 46 1.45 10.03 2.51
N ILE A 47 0.97 8.83 2.14
CA ILE A 47 1.50 7.57 2.68
C ILE A 47 2.97 7.40 2.28
N SER A 48 3.29 7.59 1.00
CA SER A 48 4.66 7.46 0.49
C SER A 48 5.60 8.48 1.13
N ALA A 49 5.17 9.74 1.30
CA ALA A 49 5.94 10.80 1.94
C ALA A 49 6.22 10.53 3.43
N SER A 50 5.36 9.75 4.10
CA SER A 50 5.63 9.28 5.46
C SER A 50 6.70 8.17 5.54
N GLY A 51 7.12 7.62 4.39
CA GLY A 51 8.04 6.49 4.31
C GLY A 51 7.39 5.14 4.59
N MET A 52 6.06 5.04 4.50
CA MET A 52 5.33 3.78 4.50
C MET A 52 5.09 3.29 3.08
N GLN A 53 5.09 1.97 2.90
CA GLN A 53 4.74 1.29 1.66
C GLN A 53 3.21 1.14 1.54
N ILE A 54 2.71 0.97 0.32
CA ILE A 54 1.30 0.71 0.02
C ILE A 54 1.17 -0.71 -0.55
N VAL A 55 0.19 -1.45 -0.06
CA VAL A 55 -0.30 -2.69 -0.70
C VAL A 55 -1.69 -2.41 -1.25
N SER A 56 -1.94 -2.75 -2.52
CA SER A 56 -3.23 -2.48 -3.15
C SER A 56 -4.16 -3.68 -3.03
N VAL A 57 -5.39 -3.45 -2.56
CA VAL A 57 -6.46 -4.47 -2.51
C VAL A 57 -7.70 -4.03 -3.28
N PHE A 58 -8.21 -4.88 -4.16
CA PHE A 58 -9.44 -4.67 -4.91
C PHE A 58 -10.58 -5.48 -4.27
N GLU A 59 -11.54 -4.77 -3.68
CA GLU A 59 -12.69 -5.38 -2.99
C GLU A 59 -13.89 -4.43 -3.07
N THR A 60 -14.79 -4.66 -4.03
CA THR A 60 -16.02 -3.86 -4.19
C THR A 60 -17.14 -4.37 -3.28
N THR A 61 -17.32 -5.70 -3.23
CA THR A 61 -18.20 -6.41 -2.29
C THR A 61 -17.50 -7.69 -1.84
N ALA A 62 -17.84 -8.14 -0.63
CA ALA A 62 -17.21 -9.31 -0.02
C ALA A 62 -17.27 -10.57 -0.91
N ASP A 63 -18.44 -10.86 -1.49
CA ASP A 63 -18.71 -12.04 -2.30
C ASP A 63 -18.47 -11.85 -3.81
N ARG A 64 -17.81 -10.76 -4.23
CA ARG A 64 -17.62 -10.39 -5.64
C ARG A 64 -17.02 -11.52 -6.48
N ALA A 65 -16.11 -12.30 -5.88
CA ALA A 65 -15.44 -13.43 -6.51
C ALA A 65 -16.40 -14.54 -6.99
N LEU A 66 -17.63 -14.62 -6.46
CA LEU A 66 -18.66 -15.56 -6.94
C LEU A 66 -19.20 -15.21 -8.33
N GLY A 67 -18.89 -14.02 -8.85
CA GLY A 67 -19.15 -13.67 -10.25
C GLY A 67 -18.24 -14.37 -11.26
N GLY A 68 -17.22 -15.11 -10.79
CA GLY A 68 -16.37 -15.95 -11.63
C GLY A 68 -15.56 -15.19 -12.68
N ARG A 69 -15.24 -15.87 -13.79
CA ARG A 69 -14.38 -15.33 -14.86
C ARG A 69 -14.82 -13.96 -15.39
N GLN A 70 -16.11 -13.79 -15.67
CA GLN A 70 -16.60 -12.52 -16.25
C GLN A 70 -16.39 -11.36 -15.28
N ALA A 71 -16.66 -11.58 -14.00
CA ALA A 71 -16.39 -10.61 -12.95
C ALA A 71 -14.90 -10.29 -12.82
N GLY A 72 -14.05 -11.32 -12.89
CA GLY A 72 -12.59 -11.16 -12.80
C GLY A 72 -12.05 -10.29 -13.93
N LEU A 73 -12.43 -10.55 -15.19
CA LEU A 73 -12.00 -9.74 -16.34
C LEU A 73 -12.40 -8.26 -16.18
N GLN A 74 -13.62 -8.00 -15.70
CA GLN A 74 -14.11 -6.64 -15.48
C GLN A 74 -13.32 -5.93 -14.38
N ASP A 75 -13.18 -6.59 -13.23
CA ASP A 75 -12.55 -6.00 -12.05
C ASP A 75 -11.04 -5.82 -12.27
N GLY A 76 -10.37 -6.74 -12.94
CA GLY A 76 -8.96 -6.59 -13.33
C GLY A 76 -8.75 -5.38 -14.24
N ALA A 77 -9.60 -5.20 -15.24
CA ALA A 77 -9.53 -4.03 -16.13
C ALA A 77 -9.79 -2.71 -15.38
N VAL A 78 -10.74 -2.70 -14.44
CA VAL A 78 -11.00 -1.52 -13.59
C VAL A 78 -9.82 -1.26 -12.65
N ALA A 79 -9.24 -2.31 -12.05
CA ALA A 79 -8.10 -2.18 -11.15
C ALA A 79 -6.90 -1.54 -11.85
N VAL A 80 -6.62 -1.87 -13.11
CA VAL A 80 -5.57 -1.21 -13.92
C VAL A 80 -5.85 0.28 -14.08
N GLN A 81 -7.09 0.66 -14.37
CA GLN A 81 -7.46 2.08 -14.53
C GLN A 81 -7.29 2.86 -13.22
N VAL A 82 -7.70 2.27 -12.10
CA VAL A 82 -7.56 2.89 -10.77
C VAL A 82 -6.10 2.96 -10.34
N ALA A 83 -5.31 1.90 -10.59
CA ALA A 83 -3.86 1.87 -10.36
C ALA A 83 -3.16 3.05 -11.07
N ALA A 84 -3.48 3.28 -12.34
CA ALA A 84 -2.95 4.41 -13.08
C ALA A 84 -3.36 5.76 -12.48
N GLN A 85 -4.60 5.91 -12.03
CA GLN A 85 -5.10 7.15 -11.42
C GLN A 85 -4.41 7.48 -10.09
N VAL A 86 -4.11 6.47 -9.28
CA VAL A 86 -3.44 6.66 -7.98
C VAL A 86 -1.91 6.68 -8.10
N GLY A 87 -1.36 6.42 -9.29
CA GLY A 87 0.09 6.40 -9.55
C GLY A 87 0.79 5.14 -9.04
N GLN A 88 0.07 4.01 -8.97
CA GLN A 88 0.66 2.72 -8.62
C GLN A 88 1.59 2.25 -9.77
N PRO A 89 2.87 1.94 -9.49
CA PRO A 89 3.82 1.53 -10.52
C PRO A 89 3.53 0.12 -11.03
N GLU A 90 3.67 -0.09 -12.33
CA GLU A 90 3.66 -1.43 -12.94
C GLU A 90 4.72 -2.33 -12.30
N GLY A 91 4.47 -3.64 -12.26
CA GLY A 91 5.30 -4.62 -11.57
C GLY A 91 5.04 -4.74 -10.05
N SER A 92 4.28 -3.82 -9.45
CA SER A 92 3.71 -4.00 -8.10
C SER A 92 2.52 -4.97 -8.11
N ALA A 93 1.98 -5.33 -6.95
CA ALA A 93 0.88 -6.28 -6.80
C ALA A 93 -0.50 -5.62 -6.63
N ILE A 94 -1.52 -6.31 -7.10
CA ILE A 94 -2.94 -6.04 -6.80
C ILE A 94 -3.54 -7.31 -6.22
N TYR A 95 -4.04 -7.23 -4.99
CA TYR A 95 -4.70 -8.33 -4.30
C TYR A 95 -6.20 -8.26 -4.54
N PHE A 96 -6.78 -9.28 -5.16
CA PHE A 96 -8.23 -9.39 -5.33
C PHE A 96 -8.82 -10.17 -4.16
N ALA A 97 -9.83 -9.60 -3.51
CA ALA A 97 -10.33 -10.12 -2.25
C ALA A 97 -11.38 -11.22 -2.42
N VAL A 98 -11.28 -12.24 -1.57
CA VAL A 98 -12.28 -13.24 -1.28
C VAL A 98 -12.63 -13.09 0.20
N ASP A 99 -13.48 -12.12 0.52
CA ASP A 99 -13.74 -11.66 1.88
C ASP A 99 -14.94 -12.36 2.52
N PHE A 100 -14.97 -13.69 2.41
CA PHE A 100 -15.99 -14.56 2.99
C PHE A 100 -15.47 -15.98 3.16
N ASP A 101 -16.21 -16.79 3.93
CA ASP A 101 -15.92 -18.22 4.10
C ASP A 101 -16.29 -19.02 2.84
N ALA A 102 -15.40 -19.02 1.85
CA ALA A 102 -15.62 -19.68 0.57
C ALA A 102 -15.70 -21.20 0.72
N THR A 103 -16.83 -21.77 0.32
CA THR A 103 -17.07 -23.22 0.36
C THR A 103 -16.31 -23.97 -0.74
N ALA A 104 -16.08 -25.27 -0.55
CA ALA A 104 -15.48 -26.14 -1.56
C ALA A 104 -16.22 -26.10 -2.92
N SER A 105 -17.56 -25.98 -2.91
CA SER A 105 -18.36 -25.85 -4.13
C SER A 105 -18.15 -24.53 -4.88
N GLN A 106 -17.78 -23.46 -4.18
CA GLN A 106 -17.53 -22.13 -4.77
C GLN A 106 -16.09 -21.99 -5.27
N MET A 107 -15.16 -22.83 -4.80
CA MET A 107 -13.72 -22.63 -5.02
C MET A 107 -13.34 -22.58 -6.51
N LYS A 108 -13.98 -23.39 -7.36
CA LYS A 108 -13.75 -23.34 -8.81
C LYS A 108 -14.07 -21.95 -9.38
N THR A 109 -15.21 -21.37 -9.00
CA THR A 109 -15.63 -20.04 -9.45
C THR A 109 -14.69 -18.96 -8.93
N VAL A 110 -14.23 -19.08 -7.68
CA VAL A 110 -13.26 -18.15 -7.08
C VAL A 110 -11.92 -18.21 -7.83
N ILE A 111 -11.42 -19.40 -8.17
CA ILE A 111 -10.20 -19.57 -9.00
C ILE A 111 -10.37 -18.91 -10.37
N GLU A 112 -11.52 -19.12 -11.02
CA GLU A 112 -11.83 -18.50 -12.31
C GLU A 112 -11.86 -16.97 -12.23
N TYR A 113 -12.37 -16.40 -11.13
CA TYR A 113 -12.35 -14.96 -10.89
C TYR A 113 -10.93 -14.42 -10.75
N ILE A 114 -10.12 -15.00 -9.85
CA ILE A 114 -8.75 -14.52 -9.57
C ILE A 114 -7.87 -14.65 -10.81
N GLY A 115 -7.90 -15.78 -11.51
CA GLY A 115 -7.14 -15.96 -12.74
C GLY A 115 -7.53 -14.96 -13.83
N ALA A 116 -8.82 -14.72 -14.00
CA ALA A 116 -9.32 -13.76 -14.98
C ALA A 116 -9.00 -12.30 -14.63
N ALA A 117 -8.98 -11.95 -13.35
CA ALA A 117 -8.51 -10.64 -12.90
C ALA A 117 -7.03 -10.43 -13.24
N GLY A 118 -6.20 -11.47 -13.07
CA GLY A 118 -4.81 -11.45 -13.50
C GLY A 118 -4.62 -11.31 -15.01
N GLU A 119 -5.42 -12.02 -15.82
CA GLU A 119 -5.44 -11.89 -17.29
C GLU A 119 -5.73 -10.46 -17.75
N ALA A 120 -6.60 -9.72 -17.02
CA ALA A 120 -6.96 -8.35 -17.35
C ALA A 120 -6.05 -7.28 -16.71
N SER A 121 -5.07 -7.69 -15.90
CA SER A 121 -4.18 -6.79 -15.15
C SER A 121 -2.70 -7.16 -15.28
N THR A 122 -2.28 -7.62 -16.45
CA THR A 122 -0.94 -8.20 -16.70
C THR A 122 0.25 -7.28 -16.40
N ALA A 123 0.03 -5.97 -16.27
CA ALA A 123 1.05 -5.02 -15.83
C ALA A 123 1.38 -5.14 -14.33
N PHE A 124 0.58 -5.86 -13.57
CA PHE A 124 0.69 -6.04 -12.11
C PHE A 124 0.79 -7.52 -11.75
N LEU A 125 1.44 -7.79 -10.63
CA LEU A 125 1.46 -9.11 -10.02
C LEU A 125 0.08 -9.41 -9.43
N THR A 126 -0.53 -10.51 -9.86
CA THR A 126 -1.83 -10.94 -9.32
C THR A 126 -1.65 -11.53 -7.92
N GLY A 127 -2.40 -10.99 -6.97
CA GLY A 127 -2.53 -11.52 -5.62
C GLY A 127 -3.96 -11.87 -5.24
N VAL A 128 -4.10 -12.69 -4.21
CA VAL A 128 -5.38 -13.01 -3.57
C VAL A 128 -5.32 -12.65 -2.09
N TYR A 129 -6.38 -12.01 -1.59
CA TYR A 129 -6.69 -11.97 -0.15
C TYR A 129 -7.77 -13.00 0.15
N GLY A 130 -7.58 -13.83 1.18
CA GLY A 130 -8.62 -14.79 1.58
C GLY A 130 -8.18 -15.77 2.67
N SER A 131 -9.06 -16.72 2.98
CA SER A 131 -8.80 -17.75 3.99
C SER A 131 -7.71 -18.74 3.58
N TYR A 132 -7.22 -19.54 4.53
CA TYR A 132 -6.30 -20.65 4.29
C TYR A 132 -6.74 -21.53 3.12
N ALA A 133 -8.03 -21.90 3.05
CA ALA A 133 -8.57 -22.74 1.99
C ALA A 133 -8.48 -22.07 0.61
N VAL A 134 -8.71 -20.76 0.54
CA VAL A 134 -8.55 -19.97 -0.70
C VAL A 134 -7.08 -19.94 -1.12
N ILE A 135 -6.17 -19.67 -0.19
CA ILE A 135 -4.73 -19.58 -0.46
C ILE A 135 -4.20 -20.90 -1.02
N GLU A 136 -4.52 -22.03 -0.38
CA GLU A 136 -4.08 -23.35 -0.84
C GLU A 136 -4.68 -23.72 -2.19
N ALA A 137 -5.95 -23.36 -2.45
CA ALA A 137 -6.57 -23.57 -3.74
C ALA A 137 -5.89 -22.75 -4.87
N MET A 138 -5.52 -21.50 -4.61
CA MET A 138 -4.82 -20.66 -5.58
C MET A 138 -3.41 -21.18 -5.89
N LYS A 139 -2.68 -21.65 -4.88
CA LYS A 139 -1.38 -22.30 -5.08
C LYS A 139 -1.51 -23.56 -5.93
N ALA A 140 -2.45 -24.44 -5.59
CA ALA A 140 -2.67 -25.69 -6.31
C ALA A 140 -3.07 -25.45 -7.78
N ALA A 141 -3.86 -24.40 -8.04
CA ALA A 141 -4.25 -24.02 -9.39
C ALA A 141 -3.18 -23.22 -10.16
N GLY A 142 -2.19 -22.65 -9.46
CA GLY A 142 -1.23 -21.71 -10.05
C GLY A 142 -1.89 -20.42 -10.58
N ALA A 143 -3.02 -20.01 -9.98
CA ALA A 143 -3.87 -18.94 -10.51
C ALA A 143 -3.34 -17.53 -10.24
N CYS A 144 -2.48 -17.37 -9.24
CA CYS A 144 -1.84 -16.10 -8.90
C CYS A 144 -0.50 -16.36 -8.18
N SER A 145 0.27 -15.30 -7.92
CA SER A 145 1.64 -15.42 -7.39
C SER A 145 1.84 -14.73 -6.04
N ARG A 146 0.82 -14.02 -5.53
CA ARG A 146 0.87 -13.29 -4.26
C ARG A 146 -0.27 -13.73 -3.35
N PHE A 147 0.03 -13.91 -2.08
CA PHE A 147 -0.84 -14.60 -1.13
C PHE A 147 -0.92 -13.78 0.15
N TRP A 148 -2.09 -13.20 0.39
CA TRP A 148 -2.42 -12.51 1.63
C TRP A 148 -3.48 -13.34 2.36
N GLN A 149 -3.08 -14.02 3.42
CA GLN A 149 -4.00 -14.84 4.19
C GLN A 149 -4.63 -14.02 5.32
N THR A 150 -5.94 -14.16 5.53
CA THR A 150 -6.58 -13.73 6.80
C THR A 150 -6.71 -14.88 7.79
N TYR A 151 -6.56 -14.62 9.09
CA TYR A 151 -6.90 -15.59 10.13
C TYR A 151 -8.40 -15.90 10.16
N ALA A 152 -9.25 -14.96 9.72
CA ALA A 152 -10.67 -15.17 9.57
C ALA A 152 -10.94 -16.31 8.58
N TRP A 153 -11.94 -17.16 8.91
CA TRP A 153 -12.33 -18.32 8.10
C TRP A 153 -11.20 -19.35 7.86
N SER A 154 -10.05 -19.20 8.51
CA SER A 154 -8.91 -20.11 8.38
C SER A 154 -8.88 -21.18 9.48
N TYR A 155 -9.79 -21.10 10.46
CA TYR A 155 -9.97 -22.12 11.50
C TYR A 155 -8.66 -22.47 12.24
N GLY A 156 -7.83 -21.46 12.49
CA GLY A 156 -6.51 -21.60 13.14
C GLY A 156 -5.38 -22.09 12.23
N SER A 157 -5.65 -22.37 10.95
CA SER A 157 -4.65 -22.81 9.99
C SER A 157 -3.91 -21.62 9.37
N LYS A 158 -2.62 -21.81 9.08
CA LYS A 158 -1.78 -20.82 8.40
C LYS A 158 -0.96 -21.54 7.33
N ALA A 159 -1.04 -21.03 6.11
CA ALA A 159 -0.36 -21.58 4.97
C ALA A 159 1.11 -21.18 4.96
N ASP A 160 1.97 -22.07 4.51
CA ASP A 160 3.38 -21.76 4.26
C ASP A 160 3.53 -20.82 3.06
N ALA A 161 4.65 -20.12 2.92
CA ALA A 161 4.96 -19.27 1.76
C ALA A 161 3.86 -18.25 1.39
N ILE A 162 3.14 -17.73 2.39
CA ILE A 162 2.32 -16.53 2.26
C ILE A 162 3.21 -15.28 2.29
N HIS A 163 2.73 -14.21 1.68
CA HIS A 163 3.45 -12.93 1.58
C HIS A 163 2.95 -11.97 2.65
N LEU A 164 1.65 -12.01 2.93
CA LEU A 164 0.98 -11.20 3.94
C LEU A 164 0.10 -12.07 4.84
N TYR A 165 -0.06 -11.67 6.10
CA TYR A 165 -0.97 -12.31 7.04
C TYR A 165 -1.72 -11.30 7.89
N GLN A 166 -3.05 -11.24 7.76
CA GLN A 166 -3.94 -10.48 8.65
C GLN A 166 -4.24 -11.35 9.87
N TYR A 167 -3.93 -10.85 11.08
CA TYR A 167 -3.95 -11.66 12.31
C TYR A 167 -4.79 -11.10 13.45
N GLU A 168 -5.31 -9.88 13.33
CA GLU A 168 -6.13 -9.22 14.34
C GLU A 168 -6.95 -8.11 13.68
N ASN A 169 -8.25 -8.04 13.95
CA ASN A 169 -9.16 -7.11 13.25
C ASN A 169 -9.85 -6.14 14.22
N ASP A 170 -10.36 -5.04 13.67
CA ASP A 170 -11.22 -4.04 14.31
C ASP A 170 -10.62 -3.40 15.58
N ILE A 171 -9.31 -3.16 15.59
CA ILE A 171 -8.64 -2.47 16.71
C ILE A 171 -8.52 -0.97 16.45
N MET A 172 -8.61 -0.16 17.51
CA MET A 172 -8.45 1.29 17.41
C MET A 172 -7.00 1.70 17.65
N VAL A 173 -6.35 2.29 16.64
CA VAL A 173 -4.99 2.83 16.71
C VAL A 173 -4.97 4.21 16.02
N ASN A 174 -4.32 5.20 16.63
CA ASN A 174 -4.24 6.57 16.12
C ASN A 174 -5.60 7.19 15.74
N GLY A 175 -6.67 6.79 16.43
CA GLY A 175 -8.02 7.31 16.24
C GLY A 175 -8.82 6.69 15.09
N ILE A 176 -8.30 5.65 14.43
CA ILE A 176 -9.02 4.90 13.37
C ILE A 176 -9.06 3.40 13.67
N ALA A 177 -10.05 2.70 13.12
CA ALA A 177 -10.11 1.24 13.14
C ALA A 177 -9.16 0.67 12.07
N ILE A 178 -8.38 -0.34 12.45
CA ILE A 178 -7.43 -1.04 11.58
C ILE A 178 -7.46 -2.55 11.84
N ASP A 179 -6.99 -3.30 10.85
CA ASP A 179 -6.69 -4.72 10.94
C ASP A 179 -5.16 -4.92 10.82
N ARG A 180 -4.55 -5.63 11.76
CA ARG A 180 -3.09 -5.81 11.78
C ARG A 180 -2.64 -6.87 10.80
N ASN A 181 -1.54 -6.55 10.12
CA ASN A 181 -0.93 -7.38 9.10
C ASN A 181 0.57 -7.57 9.35
N GLU A 182 1.08 -8.74 8.98
CA GLU A 182 2.52 -9.02 8.90
C GLU A 182 2.94 -9.28 7.45
N SER A 183 4.17 -8.91 7.12
CA SER A 183 4.82 -9.11 5.82
C SER A 183 5.99 -10.09 5.94
N TYR A 184 6.12 -10.99 4.96
CA TYR A 184 7.14 -12.06 4.93
C TYR A 184 8.08 -12.00 3.71
N GLY A 185 8.00 -10.94 2.92
CA GLY A 185 8.78 -10.66 1.72
C GLY A 185 7.97 -10.86 0.43
N ASN A 186 8.38 -10.15 -0.62
CA ASN A 186 7.81 -10.22 -1.98
C ASN A 186 6.32 -9.89 -2.08
N GLU A 187 5.79 -9.02 -1.21
CA GLU A 187 4.38 -8.63 -1.16
C GLU A 187 3.92 -7.92 -2.43
N GLY A 188 4.86 -7.30 -3.16
CA GLY A 188 4.56 -6.41 -4.27
C GLY A 188 4.03 -5.06 -3.82
N TRP A 189 4.42 -4.60 -2.63
CA TRP A 189 4.13 -3.25 -2.17
C TRP A 189 4.77 -2.18 -3.05
N TRP A 190 4.37 -0.93 -2.89
CA TRP A 190 4.87 0.18 -3.69
C TRP A 190 4.88 1.50 -2.91
N MET A 191 5.66 2.45 -3.39
CA MET A 191 5.56 3.86 -3.03
C MET A 191 5.39 4.68 -4.31
N LYS A 192 4.62 5.76 -4.22
CA LYS A 192 4.54 6.75 -5.28
C LYS A 192 5.83 7.57 -5.28
N GLY A 193 6.51 7.61 -6.42
CA GLY A 193 7.71 8.41 -6.59
C GLY A 193 8.88 7.95 -5.72
N GLN A 194 9.27 6.66 -5.80
CA GLN A 194 10.66 6.31 -5.52
C GLN A 194 11.52 7.31 -6.30
N PRO A 195 12.33 8.18 -5.65
CA PRO A 195 13.30 8.95 -6.39
C PRO A 195 14.14 7.91 -7.09
N ILE A 196 14.10 7.87 -8.42
CA ILE A 196 15.12 7.17 -9.17
C ILE A 196 16.40 7.87 -8.73
N SER A 197 17.19 7.21 -7.88
CA SER A 197 18.53 7.66 -7.61
C SER A 197 19.25 7.57 -8.95
N GLY A 198 19.66 8.71 -9.51
CA GLY A 198 20.76 8.67 -10.46
C GLY A 198 21.94 7.93 -9.82
N GLU A 199 22.87 7.40 -10.61
CA GLU A 199 24.05 6.68 -10.10
C GLU A 199 24.88 7.50 -9.08
N ASP A 200 24.61 8.81 -8.94
CA ASP A 200 25.24 9.76 -8.01
C ASP A 200 24.39 10.17 -6.78
N GLY A 201 23.18 9.61 -6.62
CA GLY A 201 22.27 9.93 -5.51
C GLY A 201 21.42 11.20 -5.70
N THR A 202 21.39 11.76 -6.91
CA THR A 202 20.46 12.84 -7.28
C THR A 202 19.03 12.32 -7.42
N MET A 203 18.06 13.11 -6.97
CA MET A 203 16.64 12.78 -7.08
C MET A 203 16.12 13.17 -8.46
N GLN A 204 15.50 12.23 -9.18
CA GLN A 204 14.77 12.53 -10.41
C GLN A 204 13.31 12.83 -10.08
N LEU A 205 12.99 14.13 -9.94
CA LEU A 205 11.63 14.62 -9.71
C LEU A 205 11.20 15.55 -10.85
N GLU A 206 9.90 15.54 -11.16
CA GLU A 206 9.28 16.53 -12.04
C GLU A 206 9.25 17.91 -11.37
N GLN A 207 9.15 18.98 -12.15
CA GLN A 207 9.21 20.36 -11.64
C GLN A 207 8.15 20.66 -10.57
N TRP A 208 6.95 20.07 -10.68
CA TRP A 208 5.89 20.25 -9.68
C TRP A 208 6.18 19.49 -8.38
N GLN A 209 6.84 18.33 -8.45
CA GLN A 209 7.26 17.56 -7.27
C GLN A 209 8.36 18.32 -6.52
N TRP A 210 9.28 18.94 -7.24
CA TRP A 210 10.27 19.86 -6.65
C TRP A 210 9.63 21.04 -5.93
N LYS A 211 8.61 21.65 -6.56
CA LYS A 211 7.86 22.73 -5.93
C LYS A 211 7.14 22.26 -4.66
N MET A 212 6.46 21.11 -4.70
CA MET A 212 5.77 20.56 -3.53
C MET A 212 6.72 20.23 -2.38
N LEU A 213 7.89 19.66 -2.69
CA LEU A 213 8.94 19.42 -1.70
C LEU A 213 9.43 20.74 -1.09
N GLY A 214 9.70 21.75 -1.92
CA GLY A 214 10.08 23.09 -1.44
C GLY A 214 9.03 23.74 -0.55
N ASP A 215 7.75 23.70 -0.95
CA ASP A 215 6.63 24.25 -0.16
C ASP A 215 6.48 23.53 1.20
N SER A 216 6.69 22.21 1.21
CA SER A 216 6.65 21.41 2.44
C SER A 216 7.78 21.79 3.40
N LEU A 217 9.00 21.96 2.87
CA LEU A 217 10.17 22.35 3.64
C LEU A 217 10.08 23.80 4.15
N ASP A 218 9.54 24.74 3.36
CA ASP A 218 9.22 26.09 3.81
C ASP A 218 8.22 26.05 4.97
N GLY A 219 7.17 25.23 4.87
CA GLY A 219 6.21 25.03 5.94
C GLY A 219 6.83 24.47 7.23
N LEU A 220 7.75 23.51 7.11
CA LEU A 220 8.49 22.95 8.24
C LEU A 220 9.44 23.98 8.89
N TYR A 221 10.08 24.82 8.07
CA TYR A 221 10.94 25.91 8.55
C TYR A 221 10.13 26.96 9.32
N ARG A 222 8.99 27.39 8.76
CA ARG A 222 8.08 28.35 9.43
C ARG A 222 7.53 27.84 10.76
N LYS A 223 7.40 26.51 10.90
CA LYS A 223 7.01 25.84 12.16
C LYS A 223 8.18 25.63 13.12
N GLY A 224 9.41 26.00 12.74
CA GLY A 224 10.62 25.81 13.55
C GLY A 224 11.08 24.34 13.65
N LEU A 225 10.53 23.44 12.82
CA LEU A 225 10.91 22.02 12.83
C LEU A 225 12.26 21.78 12.16
N ILE A 226 12.58 22.59 11.15
CA ILE A 226 13.93 22.67 10.56
C ILE A 226 14.47 24.08 10.77
N GLY A 227 15.75 24.19 11.14
CA GLY A 227 16.38 25.48 11.46
C GLY A 227 17.09 26.16 10.29
N ASP A 228 17.24 25.44 9.18
CA ASP A 228 17.99 25.87 8.02
C ASP A 228 17.08 25.92 6.79
N TYR A 229 16.88 27.12 6.24
CA TYR A 229 16.02 27.32 5.07
C TYR A 229 16.67 26.82 3.76
N THR A 230 17.98 26.55 3.76
CA THR A 230 18.68 26.04 2.56
C THR A 230 18.12 24.71 2.07
N TRP A 231 17.47 23.93 2.95
CA TRP A 231 16.74 22.72 2.54
C TRP A 231 15.60 23.02 1.57
N ALA A 232 14.79 24.04 1.86
CA ALA A 232 13.71 24.47 0.97
C ALA A 232 14.28 25.06 -0.32
N GLU A 233 15.36 25.84 -0.24
CA GLU A 233 16.02 26.40 -1.42
C GLU A 233 16.57 25.31 -2.36
N LYS A 234 17.25 24.30 -1.81
CA LYS A 234 17.74 23.15 -2.59
C LYS A 234 16.61 22.42 -3.28
N ALA A 235 15.47 22.23 -2.61
CA ALA A 235 14.30 21.62 -3.22
C ALA A 235 13.71 22.48 -4.34
N TYR A 236 13.54 23.80 -4.14
CA TYR A 236 13.05 24.68 -5.20
C TYR A 236 13.97 24.75 -6.42
N LYS A 237 15.28 24.53 -6.23
CA LYS A 237 16.28 24.50 -7.32
C LYS A 237 16.47 23.12 -7.95
N GLY A 238 15.89 22.07 -7.36
CA GLY A 238 16.10 20.70 -7.80
C GLY A 238 17.49 20.12 -7.51
N GLU A 239 18.13 20.61 -6.45
CA GLU A 239 19.52 20.28 -6.08
C GLU A 239 19.61 19.30 -4.90
N MET A 240 18.46 18.93 -4.30
CA MET A 240 18.44 18.06 -3.13
C MET A 240 18.75 16.60 -3.49
N LYS A 241 19.58 15.95 -2.67
CA LYS A 241 19.89 14.52 -2.81
C LYS A 241 18.94 13.64 -2.00
N ALA A 242 18.77 12.38 -2.42
CA ALA A 242 17.94 11.43 -1.70
C ALA A 242 18.45 11.18 -0.27
N SER A 243 19.76 11.15 -0.08
CA SER A 243 20.40 10.99 1.24
C SER A 243 20.19 12.20 2.16
N GLU A 244 20.14 13.40 1.59
CA GLU A 244 19.85 14.64 2.33
C GLU A 244 18.40 14.65 2.82
N LEU A 245 17.45 14.27 1.96
CA LEU A 245 16.04 14.18 2.33
C LEU A 245 15.82 13.10 3.41
N ALA A 246 16.48 11.94 3.29
CA ALA A 246 16.43 10.88 4.29
C ALA A 246 16.97 11.33 5.66
N TRP A 247 18.11 12.04 5.66
CA TRP A 247 18.67 12.63 6.88
C TRP A 247 17.71 13.66 7.48
N LEU A 248 17.15 14.54 6.65
CA LEU A 248 16.24 15.59 7.11
C LEU A 248 14.97 15.02 7.73
N ASN A 249 14.39 13.98 7.12
CA ASN A 249 13.27 13.23 7.69
C ASN A 249 13.62 12.67 9.07
N THR A 250 14.83 12.13 9.25
CA THR A 250 15.30 11.62 10.55
C THR A 250 15.32 12.73 11.62
N ILE A 251 15.82 13.92 11.28
CA ILE A 251 15.88 15.07 12.20
C ILE A 251 14.48 15.60 12.51
N ILE A 252 13.60 15.70 11.51
CA ILE A 252 12.22 16.16 11.70
C ILE A 252 11.48 15.22 12.66
N ILE A 253 11.62 13.91 12.47
CA ILE A 253 11.03 12.90 13.36
C ILE A 253 11.56 13.02 14.78
N ALA A 254 12.87 13.19 14.96
CA ALA A 254 13.47 13.38 16.29
C ALA A 254 12.89 14.62 17.01
N ARG A 255 12.77 15.74 16.30
CA ARG A 255 12.26 17.01 16.85
C ARG A 255 10.75 16.96 17.15
N GLN A 256 9.97 16.31 16.30
CA GLN A 256 8.54 16.06 16.56
C GLN A 256 8.32 15.23 17.84
N ASN A 257 9.28 14.38 18.18
CA ASN A 257 9.30 13.59 19.41
C ASN A 257 9.98 14.29 20.60
N GLY A 258 10.23 15.59 20.51
CA GLY A 258 10.82 16.39 21.60
C GLY A 258 12.30 16.15 21.85
N ILE A 259 12.99 15.41 20.96
CA ILE A 259 14.43 15.19 21.03
C ILE A 259 15.11 16.40 20.40
N GLN A 260 15.86 17.16 21.20
CA GLN A 260 16.73 18.22 20.68
C GLN A 260 18.00 17.59 20.11
N ALA A 261 18.11 17.61 18.78
CA ALA A 261 19.30 17.28 18.01
C ALA A 261 19.86 18.54 17.34
#